data_AF-A0AAN7TT38-F1
#
_entry.id   AF-A0AAN7TT38-F1
#
_cell.length_a   1.000
_cell.length_b   1.000
_cell.length_c   1.000
_cell.angle_alpha   90.00
_cell.angle_beta   90.00
_cell.angle_gamma   90.00
#
_symmetry.space_group_name_H-M   'P 1'
#
loop_
_entity.id
_entity.type
_entity.pdbx_description
1 polymer ?
#
loop_
_entity_poly.entity_id
_entity_poly.type
_entity_poly.pdbx_seq_one_letter_code
_entity_poly.pdbx_strand_id
1 'polypeptide(L)'
;MATTTAIEEALDNLNAESSLTILDLSAGFLTLTTTDTNRDSNASDTSSANATSPSLLAADLAHYRDLFSKLRFSYVEQVTKERFLRSLVSNPPEFTNAEENAELEAKLTVDKAGLKERKDEVAALIQELEAQGRQLVGRYERCRERRVLLESLPAEIKGLEVKVEELRARQEPQHSNPELALPLQPTKDLLAEREDELEVMNTQIAALQQSIPVRRQEVESLRDELEPLQQKKVKAVQEAQDARRRREQGNEGLVGDEMDERGRWLRGVEAGLRGMLEV
;
A
#
# COMPACT_ATOMS: atom_id res chain seq x y z
N MET A 1 -11.76 -9.25 -3.92
CA MET A 1 -12.71 -10.37 -3.74
C MET A 1 -12.77 -11.30 -4.96
N ALA A 2 -13.21 -10.88 -6.16
CA ALA A 2 -13.33 -11.79 -7.32
C ALA A 2 -11.98 -12.26 -7.91
N THR A 3 -10.91 -11.49 -7.73
CA THR A 3 -9.57 -11.83 -8.25
C THR A 3 -8.79 -12.78 -7.36
N THR A 4 -9.04 -12.79 -6.05
CA THR A 4 -8.36 -13.66 -5.08
C THR A 4 -8.88 -15.08 -5.14
N THR A 5 -10.20 -15.27 -5.29
CA THR A 5 -10.81 -16.59 -5.51
C THR A 5 -10.36 -17.22 -6.83
N ALA A 6 -10.22 -16.43 -7.90
CA ALA A 6 -9.72 -16.92 -9.18
C ALA A 6 -8.25 -17.39 -9.11
N ILE A 7 -7.43 -16.80 -8.22
CA ILE A 7 -6.04 -17.19 -8.00
C ILE A 7 -5.97 -18.48 -7.15
N GLU A 8 -6.81 -18.59 -6.11
CA GLU A 8 -6.92 -19.81 -5.28
C GLU A 8 -7.39 -21.00 -6.14
N GLU A 9 -8.43 -20.84 -6.97
CA GLU A 9 -8.89 -21.87 -7.90
C GLU A 9 -7.84 -22.27 -8.96
N ALA A 10 -7.03 -21.32 -9.44
CA ALA A 10 -5.95 -21.61 -10.38
C ALA A 10 -4.80 -22.41 -9.72
N LEU A 11 -4.52 -22.15 -8.44
CA LEU A 11 -3.53 -22.87 -7.64
C LEU A 11 -3.96 -24.31 -7.38
N ASP A 12 -5.24 -24.52 -7.05
CA ASP A 12 -5.81 -25.85 -6.82
C ASP A 12 -5.80 -26.71 -8.09
N ASN A 13 -6.14 -26.11 -9.24
CA ASN A 13 -6.05 -26.79 -10.54
C ASN A 13 -4.61 -27.18 -10.91
N LEU A 14 -3.61 -26.33 -10.62
CA LEU A 14 -2.20 -26.66 -10.86
C LEU A 14 -1.67 -27.78 -9.94
N ASN A 15 -2.28 -27.97 -8.77
CA ASN A 15 -1.95 -29.08 -7.87
C ASN A 15 -2.56 -30.40 -8.35
N ALA A 16 -3.79 -30.38 -8.89
CA ALA A 16 -4.43 -31.57 -9.45
C ALA A 16 -3.63 -32.17 -10.63
N GLU A 17 -3.07 -31.32 -11.50
CA GLU A 17 -2.26 -31.75 -12.65
C GLU A 17 -0.88 -32.33 -12.26
N SER A 18 -0.37 -32.04 -11.07
CA SER A 18 0.96 -32.47 -10.60
C SER A 18 1.02 -33.87 -9.99
N SER A 19 -0.09 -34.62 -9.99
CA SER A 19 -0.21 -35.98 -9.44
C SER A 19 0.51 -37.06 -10.26
N LEU A 20 1.02 -36.75 -11.46
CA LEU A 20 1.82 -37.67 -12.27
C LEU A 20 3.30 -37.48 -11.96
N THR A 21 3.79 -38.08 -10.86
CA THR A 21 5.22 -38.07 -10.58
C THR A 21 5.93 -39.09 -11.49
N ILE A 22 7.14 -38.76 -11.95
CA ILE A 22 7.97 -39.66 -12.77
C ILE A 22 8.21 -41.01 -12.04
N LEU A 23 8.13 -41.01 -10.71
CA LEU A 23 8.22 -42.21 -9.88
C LEU A 23 7.02 -43.15 -10.11
N ASP A 24 5.79 -42.64 -10.21
CA ASP A 24 4.60 -43.44 -10.51
C ASP A 24 4.64 -44.01 -11.93
N LEU A 25 5.15 -43.24 -12.90
CA LEU A 25 5.38 -43.73 -14.26
C LEU A 25 6.49 -44.80 -14.28
N SER A 26 7.57 -44.62 -13.51
CA SER A 26 8.68 -45.58 -13.42
C SER A 26 8.29 -46.90 -12.76
N ALA A 27 7.32 -46.88 -11.84
CA ALA A 27 6.79 -48.08 -11.20
C ALA A 27 6.10 -49.02 -12.21
N GLY A 28 5.46 -48.48 -13.25
CA GLY A 28 4.88 -49.26 -14.35
C GLY A 28 5.93 -49.95 -15.23
N PHE A 29 7.11 -49.36 -15.40
CA PHE A 29 8.20 -49.97 -16.17
C PHE A 29 8.96 -51.05 -15.40
N LEU A 30 9.11 -50.91 -14.07
CA LEU A 30 9.78 -51.91 -13.22
C LEU A 30 8.92 -53.15 -12.96
N THR A 31 7.59 -53.01 -12.94
CA THR A 31 6.67 -54.13 -12.69
C THR A 31 6.42 -55.01 -13.91
N LEU A 32 6.59 -54.47 -15.13
CA LEU A 32 6.37 -55.19 -16.38
C LEU A 32 7.46 -56.23 -16.69
N THR A 33 8.63 -56.15 -16.05
CA THR A 33 9.73 -57.11 -16.24
C THR A 33 9.61 -58.38 -15.38
N THR A 34 8.56 -58.51 -14.56
CA THR A 34 8.39 -59.62 -13.60
C THR A 34 7.28 -60.62 -13.94
N THR A 35 6.70 -60.54 -15.14
CA THR A 35 5.69 -61.51 -15.59
C THR A 35 6.12 -62.15 -16.90
N ASP A 36 7.18 -62.96 -16.88
CA ASP A 36 7.23 -64.17 -17.69
C ASP A 36 8.40 -65.09 -17.30
N THR A 37 8.08 -66.39 -17.26
CA THR A 37 8.94 -67.57 -17.09
C THR A 37 9.30 -67.99 -15.66
N ASN A 38 8.45 -68.87 -15.15
CA ASN A 38 8.76 -69.91 -14.19
C ASN A 38 10.04 -70.67 -14.58
N ARG A 39 11.16 -70.37 -13.92
CA ARG A 39 12.36 -71.23 -13.93
C ARG A 39 13.12 -71.05 -12.61
N ASP A 40 12.79 -71.91 -11.66
CA ASP A 40 13.54 -72.11 -10.42
C ASP A 40 14.98 -72.50 -10.73
N SER A 41 15.93 -71.59 -10.50
CA SER A 41 17.29 -71.85 -9.98
C SER A 41 18.19 -70.63 -10.19
N ASN A 42 18.25 -69.73 -9.20
CA ASN A 42 19.50 -69.35 -8.54
C ASN A 42 19.19 -68.41 -7.37
N ALA A 43 19.37 -68.91 -6.16
CA ALA A 43 19.26 -68.15 -4.92
C ALA A 43 20.53 -67.34 -4.71
N SER A 44 20.44 -66.02 -4.90
CA SER A 44 21.17 -64.97 -4.17
C SER A 44 20.95 -63.64 -4.90
N ASP A 45 19.93 -62.85 -4.52
CA ASP A 45 20.06 -61.38 -4.37
C ASP A 45 18.77 -60.70 -3.84
N THR A 46 18.07 -61.29 -2.87
CA THR A 46 16.80 -60.74 -2.36
C THR A 46 16.99 -59.65 -1.30
N SER A 47 18.15 -58.98 -1.26
CA SER A 47 18.45 -57.91 -0.28
C SER A 47 18.64 -56.51 -0.87
N SER A 48 18.50 -56.32 -2.19
CA SER A 48 18.79 -55.02 -2.85
C SER A 48 17.55 -54.15 -3.13
N ALA A 49 16.38 -54.48 -2.57
CA ALA A 49 15.15 -53.71 -2.83
C ALA A 49 15.05 -52.38 -2.05
N ASN A 50 15.87 -52.16 -1.02
CA ASN A 50 15.67 -51.04 -0.08
C ASN A 50 16.83 -50.03 0.06
N ALA A 51 17.90 -50.13 -0.72
CA ALA A 51 18.96 -49.11 -0.71
C ALA A 51 19.84 -49.13 -1.97
N THR A 52 19.23 -48.98 -3.16
CA THR A 52 19.97 -48.66 -4.38
C THR A 52 20.43 -47.20 -4.35
N SER A 53 21.43 -46.92 -3.51
CA SER A 53 22.21 -45.69 -3.66
C SER A 53 22.77 -45.63 -5.10
N PRO A 54 22.75 -44.47 -5.77
CA PRO A 54 23.20 -44.35 -7.17
C PRO A 54 24.63 -44.89 -7.39
N SER A 55 25.48 -44.79 -6.36
CA SER A 55 26.83 -45.33 -6.34
C SER A 55 26.90 -46.86 -6.34
N LEU A 56 25.97 -47.55 -5.68
CA LEU A 56 25.91 -49.02 -5.63
C LEU A 56 25.44 -49.57 -6.98
N LEU A 57 24.41 -48.96 -7.58
CA LEU A 57 23.90 -49.34 -8.90
C LEU A 57 24.97 -49.21 -9.99
N ALA A 58 25.77 -48.13 -9.95
CA ALA A 58 26.87 -47.93 -10.89
C ALA A 58 27.94 -49.03 -10.79
N ALA A 59 28.25 -49.49 -9.58
CA ALA A 59 29.21 -50.57 -9.34
C ALA A 59 28.68 -51.92 -9.85
N ASP A 60 27.42 -52.23 -9.60
CA ASP A 60 26.79 -53.47 -10.08
C ASP A 60 26.72 -53.49 -11.62
N LEU A 61 26.33 -52.39 -12.25
CA LEU A 61 26.32 -52.28 -13.72
C LEU A 61 27.72 -52.46 -14.33
N ALA A 62 28.76 -51.94 -13.67
CA ALA A 62 30.13 -52.15 -14.10
C ALA A 62 30.56 -53.63 -13.98
N HIS A 63 30.22 -54.28 -12.86
CA HIS A 63 30.48 -55.70 -12.64
C HIS A 63 29.77 -56.59 -13.68
N TYR A 64 28.47 -56.37 -13.92
CA TYR A 64 27.72 -57.13 -14.92
C TYR A 64 28.26 -56.93 -16.33
N ARG A 65 28.62 -55.69 -16.69
CA ARG A 65 29.26 -55.42 -17.98
C ARG A 65 30.53 -56.24 -18.17
N ASP A 66 31.36 -56.33 -17.14
CA ASP A 66 32.60 -57.08 -17.21
C ASP A 66 32.35 -58.60 -17.29
N LEU A 67 31.44 -59.13 -16.46
CA LEU A 67 31.01 -60.53 -16.50
C LEU A 67 30.45 -60.94 -17.86
N PHE A 68 29.51 -60.15 -18.41
CA PHE A 68 28.93 -60.43 -19.72
C PHE A 68 29.95 -60.30 -20.85
N SER A 69 30.94 -59.41 -20.73
CA SER A 69 32.01 -59.30 -21.72
C SER A 69 32.87 -60.58 -21.74
N LYS A 70 33.21 -61.12 -20.56
CA LYS A 70 33.93 -62.39 -20.39
C LYS A 70 33.12 -63.57 -20.91
N LEU A 71 31.83 -63.63 -20.57
CA LEU A 71 30.93 -64.69 -21.02
C LEU A 71 30.77 -64.66 -22.55
N ARG A 72 30.60 -63.47 -23.13
CA ARG A 72 30.53 -63.29 -24.59
C ARG A 72 31.82 -63.75 -25.27
N PHE A 73 32.98 -63.39 -24.73
CA PHE A 73 34.27 -63.84 -25.26
C PHE A 73 34.40 -65.37 -25.22
N SER A 74 34.15 -65.97 -24.07
CA SER A 74 34.18 -67.43 -23.89
C SER A 74 33.22 -68.16 -24.83
N TYR A 75 32.00 -67.64 -25.00
CA TYR A 75 31.00 -68.24 -25.88
C TYR A 75 31.43 -68.17 -27.35
N VAL A 76 31.86 -66.99 -27.81
CA VAL A 76 32.34 -66.83 -29.20
C VAL A 76 33.55 -67.72 -29.47
N GLU A 77 34.48 -67.81 -28.52
CA GLU A 77 35.64 -68.70 -28.63
C GLU A 77 35.22 -70.17 -28.69
N GLN A 78 34.28 -70.61 -27.84
CA GLN A 78 33.80 -71.99 -27.86
C GLN A 78 33.07 -72.32 -29.17
N VAL A 79 32.13 -71.48 -29.59
CA VAL A 79 31.35 -71.69 -30.83
C VAL A 79 32.27 -71.70 -32.06
N THR A 80 33.31 -70.85 -32.10
CA THR A 80 34.27 -70.84 -33.20
C THR A 80 35.14 -72.10 -33.20
N LYS A 81 35.61 -72.56 -32.04
CA LYS A 81 36.33 -73.85 -31.91
C LYS A 81 35.47 -75.03 -32.37
N GLU A 82 34.21 -75.09 -31.92
CA GLU A 82 33.28 -76.16 -32.31
C GLU A 82 32.98 -76.13 -33.81
N ARG A 83 32.71 -74.94 -34.38
CA ARG A 83 32.47 -74.78 -35.81
C ARG A 83 33.69 -75.18 -36.64
N PHE A 84 34.89 -74.82 -36.20
CA PHE A 84 36.14 -75.20 -36.86
C PHE A 84 36.34 -76.72 -36.85
N LEU A 85 36.20 -77.37 -35.70
CA LEU A 85 36.30 -78.83 -35.60
C LEU A 85 35.24 -79.53 -36.46
N ARG A 86 34.02 -79.00 -36.51
CA ARG A 86 32.95 -79.55 -37.35
C ARG A 86 33.23 -79.41 -38.84
N SER A 87 33.83 -78.29 -39.27
CA SER A 87 34.24 -78.09 -40.67
C SER A 87 35.37 -79.03 -41.08
N LEU A 88 36.32 -79.32 -40.19
CA LEU A 88 37.40 -80.31 -40.42
C LEU A 88 36.88 -81.76 -40.50
N VAL A 89 35.86 -82.10 -39.72
CA VAL A 89 35.30 -83.46 -39.65
C VAL A 89 34.19 -83.69 -40.69
N SER A 90 33.72 -82.64 -41.36
CA SER A 90 32.77 -82.73 -42.47
C SER A 90 33.39 -83.48 -43.67
N ASN A 91 32.56 -84.23 -44.42
CA ASN A 91 32.94 -84.91 -45.65
C ASN A 91 32.10 -84.37 -46.82
N PRO A 92 32.66 -83.57 -47.75
CA PRO A 92 34.05 -83.10 -47.82
C PRO A 92 34.37 -81.98 -46.80
N PRO A 93 35.64 -81.81 -46.41
CA PRO A 93 36.04 -80.75 -45.50
C PRO A 93 35.84 -79.38 -46.14
N GLU A 94 35.11 -78.50 -45.46
CA GLU A 94 34.83 -77.14 -45.91
C GLU A 94 35.92 -76.20 -45.39
N PHE A 95 36.75 -75.68 -46.27
CA PHE A 95 37.70 -74.61 -45.95
C PHE A 95 37.09 -73.26 -46.32
N THR A 96 37.26 -72.26 -45.46
CA THR A 96 36.86 -70.89 -45.78
C THR A 96 37.71 -70.36 -46.93
N ASN A 97 37.07 -69.94 -48.03
CA ASN A 97 37.76 -69.38 -49.18
C ASN A 97 38.32 -67.98 -48.84
N ALA A 98 39.52 -67.69 -49.31
CA ALA A 98 40.15 -66.37 -49.09
C ALA A 98 39.34 -65.22 -49.71
N GLU A 99 38.67 -65.48 -50.84
CA GLU A 99 37.78 -64.52 -51.51
C GLU A 99 36.52 -64.22 -50.69
N GLU A 100 35.87 -65.25 -50.14
CA GLU A 100 34.70 -65.07 -49.25
C GLU A 100 35.06 -64.29 -47.97
N ASN A 101 36.24 -64.55 -47.40
CA ASN A 101 36.74 -63.77 -46.27
C ASN A 101 36.96 -62.30 -46.63
N ALA A 102 37.54 -62.02 -47.80
CA ALA A 102 37.74 -60.64 -48.27
C ALA A 102 36.40 -59.90 -48.48
N GLU A 103 35.38 -60.58 -49.03
CA GLU A 103 34.03 -60.02 -49.16
C GLU A 103 33.36 -59.73 -47.81
N LEU A 104 33.51 -60.65 -46.84
CA LEU A 104 32.98 -60.46 -45.50
C LEU A 104 33.70 -59.35 -44.73
N GLU A 105 35.02 -59.21 -44.90
CA GLU A 105 35.78 -58.10 -44.36
C GLU A 105 35.33 -56.76 -44.95
N ALA A 106 35.09 -56.70 -46.26
CA ALA A 106 34.55 -55.51 -46.91
C ALA A 106 33.16 -55.13 -46.34
N LYS A 107 32.24 -56.09 -46.20
CA LYS A 107 30.92 -55.85 -45.58
C LYS A 107 31.03 -55.39 -44.13
N LEU A 108 31.91 -56.02 -43.33
CA LEU A 108 32.13 -55.66 -41.93
C LEU A 108 32.69 -54.24 -41.77
N THR A 109 33.49 -53.74 -42.70
CA THR A 109 33.97 -52.35 -42.62
C THR A 109 32.84 -51.34 -42.80
N VAL A 110 31.93 -51.58 -43.75
CA VAL A 110 30.74 -50.76 -43.98
C VAL A 110 29.80 -50.82 -42.76
N ASP A 111 29.49 -52.02 -42.27
CA ASP A 111 28.60 -52.20 -41.12
C ASP A 111 29.19 -51.59 -39.83
N LYS A 112 30.51 -51.70 -39.63
CA LYS A 112 31.19 -51.04 -38.50
C LYS A 112 31.14 -49.52 -38.60
N ALA A 113 31.26 -48.96 -39.80
CA ALA A 113 31.14 -47.52 -40.00
C ALA A 113 29.72 -47.05 -39.66
N GLY A 114 28.68 -47.72 -40.16
CA GLY A 114 27.29 -47.39 -39.84
C GLY A 114 26.93 -47.60 -38.36
N LEU A 115 27.48 -48.62 -37.71
CA LEU A 115 27.31 -48.81 -36.27
C LEU A 115 27.99 -47.71 -35.46
N LYS A 116 29.15 -47.21 -35.91
CA LYS A 116 29.86 -46.12 -35.24
C LYS A 116 29.06 -44.82 -35.34
N GLU A 117 28.57 -44.48 -36.53
CA GLU A 117 27.73 -43.30 -36.76
C GLU A 117 26.50 -43.30 -35.84
N ARG A 118 25.75 -44.41 -35.80
CA ARG A 118 24.58 -44.53 -34.91
C ARG A 118 24.93 -44.45 -33.42
N LYS A 119 26.11 -44.95 -33.02
CA LYS A 119 26.57 -44.81 -31.62
C LYS A 119 26.88 -43.37 -31.28
N ASP A 120 27.49 -42.64 -32.21
CA ASP A 120 27.81 -41.23 -32.04
C ASP A 120 26.52 -40.39 -31.98
N GLU A 121 25.51 -40.70 -32.82
CA GLU A 121 24.17 -40.11 -32.75
C GLU A 121 23.47 -40.36 -31.41
N VAL A 122 23.43 -41.61 -30.94
CA VAL A 122 22.81 -41.95 -29.66
C VAL A 122 23.55 -41.28 -28.50
N ALA A 123 24.88 -41.21 -28.55
CA ALA A 123 25.66 -40.50 -27.54
C ALA A 123 25.34 -39.00 -27.50
N ALA A 124 25.16 -38.36 -28.67
CA ALA A 124 24.74 -36.97 -28.77
C ALA A 124 23.33 -36.75 -28.19
N LEU A 125 22.38 -37.62 -28.52
CA LEU A 125 21.01 -37.57 -27.99
C LEU A 125 20.97 -37.72 -26.46
N ILE A 126 21.78 -38.63 -25.89
CA ILE A 126 21.88 -38.79 -24.43
C ILE A 126 22.41 -37.51 -23.78
N GLN A 127 23.45 -36.89 -24.35
CA GLN A 127 23.99 -35.63 -23.83
C GLN A 127 22.97 -34.50 -23.88
N GLU A 128 22.21 -34.39 -24.97
CA GLU A 128 21.13 -33.40 -25.10
C GLU A 128 20.04 -33.65 -24.05
N LEU A 129 19.61 -34.91 -23.88
CA LEU A 129 18.59 -35.28 -22.91
C LEU A 129 19.03 -34.98 -21.47
N GLU A 130 20.29 -35.23 -21.12
CA GLU A 130 20.83 -34.85 -19.81
C GLU A 130 20.89 -33.32 -19.62
N ALA A 131 21.23 -32.57 -20.67
CA ALA A 131 21.25 -31.11 -20.61
C ALA A 131 19.84 -30.54 -20.41
N GLN A 132 18.87 -31.03 -21.18
CA GLN A 132 17.46 -30.67 -21.05
C GLN A 132 16.91 -31.08 -19.67
N GLY A 133 17.26 -32.27 -19.18
CA GLY A 133 16.91 -32.74 -17.84
C GLY A 133 17.39 -31.80 -16.74
N ARG A 134 18.68 -31.40 -16.78
CA ARG A 134 19.25 -30.42 -15.84
C ARG A 134 18.54 -29.06 -15.93
N GLN A 135 18.22 -28.59 -17.13
CA GLN A 135 17.50 -27.34 -17.31
C GLN A 135 16.07 -27.41 -16.76
N LEU A 136 15.38 -28.54 -16.95
CA LEU A 136 14.03 -28.78 -16.47
C LEU A 136 13.98 -28.78 -14.95
N VAL A 137 14.93 -29.45 -14.28
CA VAL A 137 15.05 -29.44 -12.82
C VAL A 137 15.17 -28.00 -12.31
N GLY A 138 16.09 -27.21 -12.86
CA GLY A 138 16.24 -25.80 -12.44
C GLY A 138 15.04 -24.90 -12.77
N ARG A 139 14.22 -25.24 -13.78
CA ARG A 139 12.94 -24.55 -14.03
C ARG A 139 11.89 -24.96 -13.01
N TYR A 140 11.79 -26.25 -12.72
CA TYR A 140 10.85 -26.80 -11.76
C TYR A 140 11.07 -26.25 -10.36
N GLU A 141 12.32 -26.20 -9.90
CA GLU A 141 12.68 -25.62 -8.60
C GLU A 141 12.26 -24.15 -8.49
N ARG A 142 12.56 -23.33 -9.52
CA ARG A 142 12.11 -21.92 -9.55
C ARG A 142 10.59 -21.78 -9.55
N CYS A 143 9.87 -22.63 -10.27
CA CYS A 143 8.41 -22.64 -10.24
C CYS A 143 7.88 -23.03 -8.86
N ARG A 144 8.51 -24.00 -8.20
CA ARG A 144 8.16 -24.43 -6.85
C ARG A 144 8.38 -23.32 -5.82
N GLU A 145 9.52 -22.62 -5.87
CA GLU A 145 9.79 -21.46 -5.01
C GLU A 145 8.77 -20.35 -5.21
N ARG A 146 8.46 -20.01 -6.48
CA ARG A 146 7.44 -19.02 -6.80
C ARG A 146 6.05 -19.44 -6.35
N ARG A 147 5.72 -20.73 -6.39
CA ARG A 147 4.46 -21.26 -5.88
C ARG A 147 4.32 -21.02 -4.38
N VAL A 148 5.37 -21.32 -3.60
CA VAL A 148 5.37 -21.07 -2.14
C VAL A 148 5.16 -19.58 -1.84
N LEU A 149 5.78 -18.68 -2.61
CA LEU A 149 5.55 -17.24 -2.46
C LEU A 149 4.11 -16.85 -2.84
N LEU A 150 3.55 -17.45 -3.91
CA LEU A 150 2.16 -17.21 -4.30
C LEU A 150 1.16 -17.70 -3.26
N GLU A 151 1.47 -18.77 -2.53
CA GLU A 151 0.63 -19.28 -1.45
C GLU A 151 0.61 -18.34 -0.23
N SER A 152 1.68 -17.57 0.03
CA SER A 152 1.73 -16.62 1.15
C SER A 152 1.07 -15.26 0.85
N LEU A 153 1.09 -14.83 -0.41
CA LEU A 153 0.60 -13.51 -0.84
C LEU A 153 -0.88 -13.23 -0.46
N PRO A 154 -1.85 -14.15 -0.63
CA PRO A 154 -3.24 -13.89 -0.26
C PRO A 154 -3.43 -13.56 1.22
N ALA A 155 -2.67 -14.21 2.10
CA ALA A 155 -2.72 -13.94 3.53
C ALA A 155 -2.12 -12.56 3.86
N GLU A 156 -1.01 -12.19 3.20
CA GLU A 156 -0.41 -10.86 3.34
C GLU A 156 -1.33 -9.75 2.82
N ILE A 157 -1.99 -9.96 1.68
CA ILE A 157 -2.96 -9.01 1.11
C ILE A 157 -4.13 -8.81 2.07
N LYS A 158 -4.75 -9.89 2.58
CA LYS A 158 -5.84 -9.81 3.57
C LYS A 158 -5.36 -9.05 4.83
N GLY A 159 -4.14 -9.32 5.30
CA GLY A 159 -3.54 -8.60 6.43
C GLY A 159 -3.32 -7.11 6.17
N LEU A 160 -2.94 -6.73 4.96
CA LEU A 160 -2.80 -5.32 4.55
C LEU A 160 -4.17 -4.64 4.40
N GLU A 161 -5.17 -5.33 3.86
CA GLU A 161 -6.55 -4.82 3.75
C GLU A 161 -7.11 -4.49 5.15
N VAL A 162 -6.98 -5.40 6.12
CA VAL A 162 -7.39 -5.15 7.51
C VAL A 162 -6.67 -3.95 8.10
N LYS A 163 -5.34 -3.84 7.91
CA LYS A 163 -4.59 -2.66 8.39
C LYS A 163 -5.05 -1.36 7.74
N VAL A 164 -5.39 -1.39 6.45
CA VAL A 164 -5.92 -0.21 5.75
C VAL A 164 -7.29 0.17 6.32
N GLU A 165 -8.16 -0.81 6.60
CA GLU A 165 -9.46 -0.57 7.25
C GLU A 165 -9.28 -0.02 8.67
N GLU A 166 -8.36 -0.56 9.48
CA GLU A 166 -8.04 -0.04 10.81
C GLU A 166 -7.53 1.40 10.75
N LEU A 167 -6.63 1.70 9.80
CA LEU A 167 -6.12 3.05 9.60
C LEU A 167 -7.22 4.01 9.15
N ARG A 168 -8.11 3.58 8.25
CA ARG A 168 -9.27 4.37 7.82
C ARG A 168 -10.23 4.62 8.97
N ALA A 169 -10.56 3.62 9.77
CA ALA A 169 -11.43 3.76 10.94
C ALA A 169 -10.82 4.69 12.00
N ARG A 170 -9.49 4.69 12.13
CA ARG A 170 -8.77 5.62 13.02
C ARG A 170 -8.67 7.04 12.46
N GLN A 171 -8.71 7.18 11.13
CA GLN A 171 -8.56 8.45 10.41
C GLN A 171 -9.92 9.09 10.08
N GLU A 172 -11.02 8.33 10.15
CA GLU A 172 -12.37 8.88 10.10
C GLU A 172 -12.52 9.92 11.22
N PRO A 173 -12.90 11.15 10.88
CA PRO A 173 -12.82 12.26 11.81
C PRO A 173 -13.90 12.09 12.89
N GLN A 174 -13.48 11.69 14.09
CA GLN A 174 -14.31 11.63 15.29
C GLN A 174 -14.66 13.04 15.86
N HIS A 175 -14.46 14.09 15.07
CA HIS A 175 -14.76 15.45 15.51
C HIS A 175 -16.14 15.87 15.02
N SER A 176 -16.97 16.33 15.95
CA SER A 176 -18.31 16.88 15.68
C SER A 176 -18.28 18.14 14.78
N ASN A 177 -17.11 18.74 14.57
CA ASN A 177 -16.94 19.94 13.76
C ASN A 177 -16.52 19.58 12.33
N PRO A 178 -17.31 19.94 11.31
CA PRO A 178 -17.03 19.57 9.91
C PRO A 178 -15.75 20.20 9.36
N GLU A 179 -15.34 21.37 9.86
CA GLU A 179 -14.08 22.03 9.46
C GLU A 179 -12.83 21.27 9.96
N LEU A 180 -12.95 20.48 11.04
CA LEU A 180 -11.86 19.65 11.57
C LEU A 180 -11.84 18.24 10.97
N ALA A 181 -12.85 17.92 10.15
CA ALA A 181 -13.03 16.65 9.47
C ALA A 181 -12.55 16.68 8.00
N LEU A 182 -11.86 17.75 7.61
CA LEU A 182 -11.44 18.00 6.24
C LEU A 182 -10.14 17.22 5.90
N PRO A 183 -9.99 16.74 4.66
CA PRO A 183 -8.72 16.22 4.17
C PRO A 183 -7.59 17.26 4.18
N LEU A 184 -6.35 16.81 3.98
CA LEU A 184 -5.16 17.66 4.12
C LEU A 184 -5.14 18.87 3.15
N GLN A 185 -5.69 18.77 1.95
CA GLN A 185 -5.71 19.90 1.01
C GLN A 185 -6.76 20.95 1.41
N PRO A 186 -8.04 20.59 1.60
CA PRO A 186 -9.04 21.55 2.07
C PRO A 186 -8.72 22.20 3.43
N THR A 187 -8.02 21.50 4.33
CA THR A 187 -7.55 22.11 5.60
C THR A 187 -6.48 23.17 5.38
N LYS A 188 -5.58 22.99 4.40
CA LYS A 188 -4.58 24.02 4.04
C LYS A 188 -5.23 25.23 3.40
N ASP A 189 -6.21 25.00 2.52
CA ASP A 189 -6.96 26.08 1.88
C ASP A 189 -7.74 26.91 2.91
N LEU A 190 -8.45 26.23 3.83
CA LEU A 190 -9.17 26.89 4.93
C LEU A 190 -8.21 27.62 5.89
N LEU A 191 -7.03 27.05 6.16
CA LEU A 191 -6.02 27.71 6.98
C LEU A 191 -5.52 29.00 6.32
N ALA A 192 -5.26 28.98 5.01
CA ALA A 192 -4.86 30.18 4.27
C ALA A 192 -5.97 31.25 4.29
N GLU A 193 -7.24 30.88 4.10
CA GLU A 193 -8.37 31.82 4.19
C GLU A 193 -8.47 32.45 5.58
N ARG A 194 -8.31 31.67 6.65
CA ARG A 194 -8.33 32.17 8.03
C ARG A 194 -7.12 33.05 8.34
N GLU A 195 -5.95 32.75 7.78
CA GLU A 195 -4.76 33.60 7.88
C GLU A 195 -4.99 34.96 7.19
N ASP A 196 -5.55 34.98 5.99
CA ASP A 196 -5.92 36.20 5.28
C ASP A 196 -6.96 37.03 6.06
N GLU A 197 -7.99 36.38 6.62
CA GLU A 197 -8.97 37.04 7.50
C GLU A 197 -8.32 37.66 8.74
N LEU A 198 -7.38 36.96 9.37
CA LEU A 198 -6.63 37.46 10.51
C LEU A 198 -5.75 38.65 10.15
N GLU A 199 -5.11 38.64 8.98
CA GLU A 199 -4.35 39.79 8.49
C GLU A 199 -5.26 41.00 8.26
N VAL A 200 -6.42 40.82 7.63
CA VAL A 200 -7.42 41.87 7.45
C VAL A 200 -7.91 42.40 8.80
N MET A 201 -8.25 41.54 9.76
CA MET A 201 -8.65 42.00 11.10
C MET A 201 -7.51 42.75 11.81
N ASN A 202 -6.27 42.28 11.71
CA ASN A 202 -5.13 42.96 12.31
C ASN A 202 -4.89 44.34 11.70
N THR A 203 -5.03 44.51 10.38
CA THR A 203 -4.95 45.84 9.74
C THR A 203 -6.07 46.77 10.20
N GLN A 204 -7.29 46.26 10.36
CA GLN A 204 -8.42 47.03 10.90
C GLN A 204 -8.18 47.44 12.37
N ILE A 205 -7.68 46.52 13.19
CA ILE A 205 -7.31 46.80 14.59
C ILE A 205 -6.23 47.89 14.63
N ALA A 206 -5.19 47.80 13.80
CA ALA A 206 -4.14 48.80 13.73
C ALA A 206 -4.67 50.17 13.30
N ALA A 207 -5.54 50.23 12.29
CA ALA A 207 -6.18 51.47 11.85
C ALA A 207 -7.06 52.09 12.94
N LEU A 208 -7.86 51.27 13.64
CA LEU A 208 -8.67 51.73 14.76
C LEU A 208 -7.80 52.24 15.91
N GLN A 209 -6.73 51.52 16.27
CA GLN A 209 -5.77 51.94 17.29
C GLN A 209 -5.10 53.28 16.96
N GLN A 210 -4.79 53.54 15.69
CA GLN A 210 -4.27 54.83 15.23
C GLN A 210 -5.32 55.95 15.29
N SER A 211 -6.61 55.64 15.08
CA SER A 211 -7.69 56.64 15.14
C SER A 211 -8.11 57.03 16.56
N ILE A 212 -7.90 56.14 17.55
CA ILE A 212 -8.24 56.39 18.96
C ILE A 212 -7.58 57.66 19.51
N PRO A 213 -6.26 57.91 19.38
CA PRO A 213 -5.64 59.12 19.93
C PRO A 213 -6.17 60.39 19.28
N VAL A 214 -6.41 60.39 17.97
CA VAL A 214 -6.97 61.55 17.25
C VAL A 214 -8.38 61.86 17.76
N ARG A 215 -9.25 60.85 17.85
CA ARG A 215 -10.60 61.02 18.42
C ARG A 215 -10.56 61.44 19.88
N ARG A 216 -9.58 60.98 20.67
CA ARG A 216 -9.39 61.44 22.06
C ARG A 216 -9.04 62.93 22.10
N GLN A 217 -8.12 63.39 21.24
CA GLN A 217 -7.75 64.81 21.12
C GLN A 217 -8.92 65.68 20.65
N GLU A 218 -9.74 65.19 19.72
CA GLU A 218 -10.98 65.86 19.30
C GLU A 218 -11.98 66.00 20.45
N VAL A 219 -12.17 64.93 21.23
CA VAL A 219 -13.04 64.95 22.42
C VAL A 219 -12.49 65.89 23.50
N GLU A 220 -11.18 65.93 23.71
CA GLU A 220 -10.55 66.89 24.63
C GLU A 220 -10.73 68.33 24.16
N SER A 221 -10.46 68.63 22.88
CA SER A 221 -10.69 69.96 22.28
C SER A 221 -12.15 70.41 22.42
N LEU A 222 -13.10 69.52 22.13
CA LEU A 222 -14.54 69.82 22.29
C LEU A 222 -14.93 70.02 23.75
N ARG A 223 -14.29 69.34 24.71
CA ARG A 223 -14.52 69.58 26.14
C ARG A 223 -13.99 70.96 26.55
N ASP A 224 -12.81 71.32 26.08
CA ASP A 224 -12.19 72.63 26.34
C ASP A 224 -13.00 73.77 25.71
N GLU A 225 -13.62 73.57 24.54
CA GLU A 225 -14.54 74.54 23.93
C GLU A 225 -15.90 74.63 24.66
N LEU A 226 -16.36 73.51 25.22
CA LEU A 226 -17.65 73.43 25.91
C LEU A 226 -17.59 74.04 27.32
N GLU A 227 -16.46 74.00 28.00
CA GLU A 227 -16.25 74.62 29.31
C GLU A 227 -16.59 76.14 29.33
N PRO A 228 -16.04 77.00 28.46
CA PRO A 228 -16.38 78.42 28.44
C PRO A 228 -17.82 78.67 28.01
N LEU A 229 -18.40 77.83 27.15
CA LEU A 229 -19.82 77.92 26.79
C LEU A 229 -20.73 77.58 27.97
N GLN A 230 -20.38 76.56 28.76
CA GLN A 230 -21.07 76.23 30.01
C GLN A 230 -20.93 77.37 31.02
N GLN A 231 -19.75 77.95 31.20
CA GLN A 231 -19.55 79.11 32.07
C GLN A 231 -20.40 80.31 31.61
N LYS A 232 -20.44 80.59 30.29
CA LYS A 232 -21.32 81.63 29.71
C LYS A 232 -22.79 81.34 29.96
N LYS A 233 -23.24 80.08 29.81
CA LYS A 233 -24.60 79.67 30.14
C LYS A 233 -24.92 79.89 31.61
N VAL A 234 -24.03 79.48 32.52
CA VAL A 234 -24.23 79.67 33.97
C VAL A 234 -24.31 81.16 34.30
N LYS A 235 -23.41 81.99 33.76
CA LYS A 235 -23.47 83.46 33.93
C LYS A 235 -24.77 84.04 33.39
N ALA A 236 -25.19 83.68 32.17
CA ALA A 236 -26.45 84.14 31.58
C ALA A 236 -27.67 83.69 32.40
N VAL A 237 -27.66 82.48 32.96
CA VAL A 237 -28.71 81.97 33.85
C VAL A 237 -28.72 82.73 35.18
N GLN A 238 -27.56 83.02 35.76
CA GLN A 238 -27.45 83.85 36.97
C GLN A 238 -27.93 85.28 36.70
N GLU A 239 -27.52 85.90 35.60
CA GLU A 239 -28.00 87.21 35.16
C GLU A 239 -29.52 87.22 34.97
N ALA A 240 -30.08 86.18 34.34
CA ALA A 240 -31.53 86.05 34.17
C ALA A 240 -32.26 85.81 35.51
N GLN A 241 -31.69 85.02 36.42
CA GLN A 241 -32.24 84.80 37.77
C GLN A 241 -32.16 86.06 38.62
N ASP A 242 -31.07 86.82 38.54
CA ASP A 242 -30.92 88.10 39.25
C ASP A 242 -31.80 89.19 38.63
N ALA A 243 -32.00 89.19 37.31
CA ALA A 243 -33.00 90.04 36.67
C ALA A 243 -34.42 89.67 37.12
N ARG A 244 -34.71 88.36 37.26
CA ARG A 244 -35.98 87.87 37.80
C ARG A 244 -36.15 88.23 39.27
N ARG A 245 -35.13 88.06 40.11
CA ARG A 245 -35.13 88.49 41.52
C ARG A 245 -35.23 90.00 41.66
N ARG A 246 -34.60 90.80 40.80
CA ARG A 246 -34.79 92.26 40.76
C ARG A 246 -36.20 92.66 40.33
N ARG A 247 -36.85 91.88 39.45
CA ARG A 247 -38.28 92.06 39.13
C ARG A 247 -39.18 91.66 40.30
N GLU A 248 -38.89 90.55 40.98
CA GLU A 248 -39.66 90.07 42.13
C GLU A 248 -39.48 91.01 43.34
N GLN A 249 -38.25 91.39 43.70
CA GLN A 249 -37.95 92.37 44.76
C GLN A 249 -38.36 93.80 44.39
N GLY A 250 -38.29 94.17 43.10
CA GLY A 250 -38.84 95.43 42.60
C GLY A 250 -40.37 95.48 42.63
N ASN A 251 -41.05 94.32 42.66
CA ASN A 251 -42.49 94.20 42.78
C ASN A 251 -42.96 94.02 44.24
N GLU A 252 -42.04 93.78 45.19
CA GLU A 252 -42.36 93.53 46.60
C GLU A 252 -41.78 94.56 47.59
N GLY A 253 -41.05 95.59 47.16
CA GLY A 253 -40.30 96.41 48.13
C GLY A 253 -40.10 97.91 47.93
N LEU A 254 -40.51 98.58 46.84
CA LEU A 254 -40.26 100.04 46.76
C LEU A 254 -41.15 100.89 45.83
N VAL A 255 -42.13 100.33 45.11
CA VAL A 255 -43.05 101.14 44.28
C VAL A 255 -44.48 101.18 44.83
N GLY A 256 -44.83 100.23 45.71
CA GLY A 256 -46.15 100.18 46.38
C GLY A 256 -46.25 101.15 47.57
N ASP A 257 -45.27 101.17 48.47
CA ASP A 257 -45.40 101.90 49.74
C ASP A 257 -45.43 103.43 49.58
N GLU A 258 -44.61 104.01 48.70
CA GLU A 258 -44.68 105.47 48.44
C GLU A 258 -45.99 105.89 47.73
N MET A 259 -46.58 105.00 46.92
CA MET A 259 -47.85 105.26 46.23
C MET A 259 -49.04 105.04 47.18
N ASP A 260 -48.94 104.07 48.09
CA ASP A 260 -49.95 103.78 49.10
C ASP A 260 -49.95 104.80 50.24
N GLU A 261 -48.78 105.33 50.65
CA GLU A 261 -48.67 106.44 51.59
C GLU A 261 -49.28 107.74 51.02
N ARG A 262 -48.98 108.07 49.75
CA ARG A 262 -49.63 109.19 49.05
C ARG A 262 -51.14 108.95 48.88
N GLY A 263 -51.56 107.73 48.60
CA GLY A 263 -52.97 107.36 48.48
C GLY A 263 -53.75 107.38 49.80
N ARG A 264 -53.08 107.14 50.94
CA ARG A 264 -53.66 107.28 52.29
C ARG A 264 -53.73 108.75 52.70
N TRP A 265 -52.71 109.55 52.40
CA TRP A 265 -52.72 110.99 52.65
C TRP A 265 -53.80 111.70 51.84
N LEU A 266 -53.90 111.41 50.54
CA LEU A 266 -54.95 111.98 49.67
C LEU A 266 -56.35 111.59 50.14
N ARG A 267 -56.58 110.34 50.58
CA ARG A 267 -57.86 109.94 51.17
C ARG A 267 -58.16 110.60 52.52
N GLY A 268 -57.14 110.85 53.34
CA GLY A 268 -57.28 111.60 54.59
C GLY A 268 -57.63 113.06 54.35
N VAL A 269 -57.00 113.70 53.36
CA VAL A 269 -57.32 115.07 52.92
C VAL A 269 -58.71 115.14 52.29
N GLU A 270 -59.10 114.15 51.48
CA GLU A 270 -60.43 114.07 50.88
C GLU A 270 -61.52 113.83 51.93
N ALA A 271 -61.27 113.01 52.96
CA ALA A 271 -62.19 112.81 54.09
C ALA A 271 -62.31 114.06 54.97
N GLY A 272 -61.21 114.77 55.22
CA GLY A 272 -61.22 116.06 55.92
C GLY A 272 -61.96 117.15 55.14
N LEU A 273 -61.77 117.22 53.82
CA LEU A 273 -62.50 118.14 52.94
C LEU A 273 -63.98 117.78 52.83
N ARG A 274 -64.36 116.50 52.76
CA ARG A 274 -65.77 116.07 52.81
C ARG A 274 -66.44 116.44 54.14
N GLY A 275 -65.76 116.27 55.26
CA GLY A 275 -66.28 116.66 56.58
C GLY A 275 -66.42 118.17 56.79
N MET A 276 -65.67 118.99 56.04
CA MET A 276 -65.83 120.45 56.01
C MET A 276 -66.87 120.95 55.00
N LEU A 277 -67.31 120.10 54.07
CA LEU A 277 -68.28 120.41 53.01
C LEU A 277 -69.68 119.80 53.26
N GLU A 278 -69.87 119.09 54.39
CA GLU A 278 -71.20 118.73 54.92
C GLU A 278 -71.58 119.66 56.08
N VAL A 279 -71.79 120.93 55.74
CA VAL A 279 -72.70 121.90 56.38
C VAL A 279 -73.48 122.59 55.27
#